data_AF-A0A7X7F2L6-F1
#
_entry.id   AF-A0A7X7F2L6-F1
#
_cell.length_a   1.000
_cell.length_b   1.000
_cell.length_c   1.000
_cell.angle_alpha   90.00
_cell.angle_beta   90.00
_cell.angle_gamma   90.00
#
_symmetry.space_group_name_H-M   'P 1'
#
loop_
_entity.id
_entity.type
_entity.pdbx_description
1 polymer ?
#
loop_
_entity_poly.entity_id
_entity_poly.type
_entity_poly.pdbx_seq_one_letter_code
_entity_poly.pdbx_strand_id
1 'polypeptide(L)'
;VAPRKLPKNGRPLVVEFIETPDIVASLAERKESRWIVAFALETHDHHARAMDKLRRKRCDLIVVNGPAAINSPETSLDVLDKGGHVAVSIAGDKVHAAEQLFNLIADRLLARSAR
;
A
#
# COMPACT_ATOMS: atom_id res chain seq x y z
N VAL A 1 -1.97 -27.23 -5.61
CA VAL A 1 -3.26 -26.87 -6.27
C VAL A 1 -3.95 -28.15 -6.70
N ALA A 2 -5.27 -28.28 -6.51
CA ALA A 2 -6.00 -29.46 -6.96
C ALA A 2 -6.06 -29.50 -8.50
N PRO A 3 -5.70 -30.63 -9.14
CA PRO A 3 -5.63 -30.73 -10.61
C PRO A 3 -7.00 -30.72 -11.29
N ARG A 4 -8.10 -30.75 -10.53
CA ARG A 4 -9.47 -30.76 -11.01
C ARG A 4 -10.41 -30.10 -10.00
N LYS A 5 -11.57 -29.66 -10.48
CA LYS A 5 -12.66 -29.12 -9.65
C LYS A 5 -13.01 -30.10 -8.53
N LEU A 6 -13.09 -29.58 -7.31
CA LEU A 6 -13.47 -30.38 -6.14
C LEU A 6 -14.98 -30.69 -6.18
N PRO A 7 -15.38 -31.97 -6.10
CA PRO A 7 -16.80 -32.35 -6.06
C PRO A 7 -17.41 -32.00 -4.69
N LYS A 8 -18.72 -31.70 -4.68
CA LYS A 8 -19.49 -31.58 -3.43
C LYS A 8 -19.63 -32.97 -2.82
N ASN A 9 -19.09 -33.19 -1.62
CA ASN A 9 -19.11 -34.50 -0.95
C ASN A 9 -19.69 -34.45 0.49
N GLY A 10 -20.28 -33.31 0.88
CA GLY A 10 -20.91 -33.13 2.19
C GLY A 10 -19.94 -33.11 3.38
N ARG A 11 -18.63 -33.12 3.16
CA ARG A 11 -17.61 -33.06 4.23
C ARG A 11 -17.05 -31.65 4.39
N PRO A 12 -16.56 -31.27 5.59
CA PRO A 12 -15.83 -30.02 5.78
C PRO A 12 -14.61 -29.94 4.84
N LEU A 13 -14.39 -28.75 4.26
CA LEU A 13 -13.20 -28.45 3.48
C LEU A 13 -12.20 -27.72 4.36
N VAL A 14 -10.99 -28.25 4.48
CA VAL A 14 -9.86 -27.57 5.12
C VAL A 14 -8.97 -27.00 4.02
N VAL A 15 -8.65 -25.71 4.12
CA VAL A 15 -7.72 -25.02 3.22
C VAL A 15 -6.54 -24.56 4.05
N GLU A 16 -5.37 -25.09 3.72
CA GLU A 16 -4.10 -24.67 4.32
C GLU A 16 -3.48 -23.58 3.46
N PHE A 17 -3.01 -22.51 4.12
CA PHE A 17 -2.35 -21.39 3.47
C PHE A 17 -0.87 -21.37 3.84
N ILE A 18 -0.07 -20.92 2.88
CA ILE A 18 1.32 -20.53 3.12
C ILE A 18 1.45 -19.04 2.83
N GLU A 19 2.38 -18.37 3.51
CA GLU A 19 2.66 -16.97 3.24
C GLU A 19 3.18 -16.79 1.81
N THR A 20 2.66 -15.78 1.11
CA THR A 20 3.18 -15.43 -0.22
C THR A 20 4.44 -14.58 -0.06
N PRO A 21 5.40 -14.66 -1.01
CA PRO A 21 6.56 -13.78 -1.00
C PRO A 21 6.15 -12.29 -0.97
N ASP A 22 6.81 -11.48 -0.14
CA ASP A 22 6.58 -10.03 -0.10
C ASP A 22 7.32 -9.36 -1.26
N ILE A 23 6.59 -9.09 -2.35
CA ILE A 23 7.13 -8.49 -3.58
C ILE A 23 7.76 -7.13 -3.30
N VAL A 24 7.14 -6.29 -2.48
CA VAL A 24 7.64 -4.93 -2.22
C VAL A 24 8.92 -5.00 -1.41
N ALA A 25 8.98 -5.85 -0.38
CA ALA A 25 10.21 -6.07 0.39
C ALA A 25 11.35 -6.62 -0.50
N SER A 26 11.03 -7.56 -1.38
CA SER A 26 12.00 -8.11 -2.34
C SER A 26 12.56 -7.05 -3.30
N LEU A 27 11.71 -6.13 -3.78
CA LEU A 27 12.15 -4.99 -4.61
C LEU A 27 13.00 -4.00 -3.79
N ALA A 28 12.67 -3.82 -2.51
CA ALA A 28 13.36 -2.92 -1.61
C ALA A 28 14.76 -3.40 -1.19
N GLU A 29 15.05 -4.70 -1.27
CA GLU A 29 16.41 -5.22 -1.10
C GLU A 29 17.35 -4.76 -2.22
N ARG A 30 16.83 -4.60 -3.43
CA ARG A 30 17.57 -4.14 -4.61
C ARG A 30 17.20 -2.70 -4.98
N LYS A 31 16.84 -1.88 -3.99
CA LYS A 31 16.22 -0.57 -4.22
C LYS A 31 17.05 0.33 -5.14
N GLU A 32 18.38 0.35 -5.00
CA GLU A 32 19.27 1.23 -5.78
C GLU A 32 18.75 2.68 -5.78
N SER A 33 18.52 3.27 -6.95
CA SER A 33 17.93 4.60 -7.12
C SER A 33 16.40 4.60 -7.19
N ARG A 34 15.74 3.44 -7.12
CA ARG A 34 14.27 3.35 -7.24
C ARG A 34 13.58 4.04 -6.07
N TRP A 35 12.46 4.67 -6.41
CA TRP A 35 11.57 5.28 -5.45
C TRP A 35 10.34 4.38 -5.29
N ILE A 36 10.04 3.99 -4.06
CA ILE A 36 9.00 3.00 -3.75
C ILE A 36 7.89 3.69 -2.97
N VAL A 37 6.70 3.75 -3.58
CA VAL A 37 5.46 4.20 -2.94
C VAL A 37 4.58 2.97 -2.75
N ALA A 38 4.27 2.64 -1.50
CA ALA A 38 3.39 1.51 -1.19
C ALA A 38 1.98 2.01 -0.81
N PHE A 39 0.98 1.17 -1.02
CA PHE A 39 -0.38 1.39 -0.52
C PHE A 39 -0.68 0.40 0.60
N ALA A 40 -1.35 0.86 1.64
CA ALA A 40 -1.76 0.06 2.78
C ALA A 40 -3.22 0.36 3.14
N LEU A 41 -4.06 -0.67 3.02
CA LEU A 41 -5.42 -0.63 3.50
C LEU A 41 -5.43 -1.03 4.99
N GLU A 42 -5.73 -0.08 5.87
CA GLU A 42 -5.74 -0.30 7.31
C GLU A 42 -7.15 -0.13 7.87
N THR A 43 -7.51 -0.91 8.89
CA THR A 43 -8.84 -0.86 9.53
C THR A 43 -8.85 -0.13 10.88
N HIS A 44 -7.71 -0.06 11.56
CA HIS A 44 -7.52 0.51 12.90
C HIS A 44 -6.07 1.00 13.01
N ASP A 45 -5.73 1.89 13.95
CA ASP A 45 -4.35 2.32 14.23
C ASP A 45 -3.49 2.51 12.95
N HIS A 46 -4.07 3.27 12.01
CA HIS A 46 -3.63 3.33 10.62
C HIS A 46 -2.17 3.79 10.52
N HIS A 47 -1.74 4.67 11.43
CA HIS A 47 -0.41 5.26 11.41
C HIS A 47 0.68 4.28 11.86
N ALA A 48 0.55 3.62 13.01
CA ALA A 48 1.60 2.74 13.54
C ALA A 48 1.85 1.54 12.60
N ARG A 49 0.77 0.94 12.09
CA ARG A 49 0.87 -0.20 11.17
C ARG A 49 1.39 0.18 9.79
N ALA A 50 1.01 1.35 9.28
CA ALA A 50 1.59 1.87 8.05
C ALA A 50 3.08 2.17 8.21
N MET A 51 3.49 2.72 9.35
CA MET A 51 4.91 2.98 9.63
C MET A 51 5.75 1.70 9.73
N ASP A 52 5.22 0.64 10.34
CA ASP A 52 5.89 -0.67 10.33
C ASP A 52 6.05 -1.20 8.90
N LYS A 53 4.98 -1.17 8.09
CA LYS A 53 5.03 -1.56 6.67
C LYS A 53 6.03 -0.74 5.87
N LEU A 54 6.04 0.59 6.06
CA LEU A 54 6.96 1.50 5.38
C LEU A 54 8.42 1.14 5.68
N ARG A 55 8.74 0.90 6.97
CA ARG A 55 10.10 0.56 7.40
C ARG A 55 10.52 -0.81 6.89
N ARG A 56 9.68 -1.82 7.11
CA ARG A 56 9.95 -3.22 6.71
C ARG A 56 10.13 -3.35 5.19
N LYS A 57 9.32 -2.63 4.41
CA LYS A 57 9.39 -2.61 2.94
C LYS A 57 10.30 -1.51 2.39
N ARG A 58 11.04 -0.81 3.26
CA ARG A 58 11.94 0.33 2.95
C ARG A 58 11.36 1.32 1.93
N CYS A 59 10.07 1.61 2.03
CA CYS A 59 9.39 2.52 1.13
C CYS A 59 9.85 3.96 1.35
N ASP A 60 9.69 4.80 0.34
CA ASP A 60 9.90 6.23 0.47
C ASP A 60 8.66 6.96 0.95
N LEU A 61 7.49 6.50 0.50
CA LEU A 61 6.18 6.92 0.98
C LEU A 61 5.29 5.68 1.19
N ILE A 62 4.32 5.80 2.08
CA ILE A 62 3.20 4.87 2.17
C ILE A 62 1.88 5.64 2.16
N VAL A 63 0.98 5.24 1.28
CA VAL A 63 -0.38 5.75 1.18
C VAL A 63 -1.28 4.86 2.02
N VAL A 64 -2.01 5.46 2.94
CA VAL A 64 -2.81 4.76 3.94
C VAL A 64 -4.26 5.12 3.75
N ASN A 65 -5.12 4.13 3.51
CA ASN A 65 -6.55 4.34 3.37
C ASN A 65 -7.37 3.29 4.14
N GLY A 66 -8.64 3.60 4.39
CA GLY A 66 -9.57 2.71 5.09
C GLY A 66 -10.45 1.87 4.14
N PRO A 67 -11.13 0.82 4.65
CA PRO A 67 -12.03 -0.03 3.85
C PRO A 67 -13.16 0.72 3.14
N ALA A 68 -13.55 1.89 3.65
CA ALA A 68 -14.55 2.76 3.02
C ALA A 68 -14.17 3.18 1.59
N ALA A 69 -12.90 3.09 1.21
CA ALA A 69 -12.44 3.33 -0.16
C ALA A 69 -12.75 2.17 -1.13
N ILE A 70 -13.05 0.97 -0.64
CA ILE A 70 -13.36 -0.19 -1.50
C ILE A 70 -14.75 -0.02 -2.09
N ASN A 71 -14.86 -0.20 -3.41
CA ASN A 71 -16.12 -0.11 -4.15
C ASN A 71 -16.87 1.24 -3.94
N SER A 72 -16.13 2.30 -3.63
CA SER A 72 -16.64 3.67 -3.48
C SER A 72 -16.08 4.58 -4.58
N PRO A 73 -16.80 5.60 -5.07
CA PRO A 73 -16.23 6.65 -5.90
C PRO A 73 -15.31 7.60 -5.12
N GLU A 74 -15.40 7.60 -3.79
CA GLU A 74 -14.65 8.47 -2.88
C GLU A 74 -13.57 7.69 -2.11
N THR A 75 -12.57 8.43 -1.62
CA THR A 75 -11.53 7.92 -0.73
C THR A 75 -11.04 9.01 0.22
N SER A 76 -10.58 8.58 1.39
CA SER A 76 -9.74 9.38 2.28
C SER A 76 -8.42 8.65 2.48
N LEU A 77 -7.31 9.35 2.29
CA LEU A 77 -5.97 8.78 2.40
C LEU A 77 -5.00 9.74 3.09
N ASP A 78 -4.09 9.17 3.87
CA ASP A 78 -2.92 9.84 4.42
C ASP A 78 -1.67 9.33 3.71
N VAL A 79 -0.73 10.21 3.40
CA VAL A 79 0.57 9.81 2.84
C VAL A 79 1.65 10.06 3.87
N LEU A 80 2.31 9.00 4.35
CA LEU A 80 3.38 9.09 5.33
C LEU A 80 4.75 9.00 4.66
N ASP A 81 5.70 9.79 5.16
CA ASP A 81 7.10 9.72 4.75
C ASP A 81 7.96 8.83 5.66
N LYS A 82 9.25 8.69 5.33
CA LYS A 82 10.20 7.86 6.10
C LYS A 82 10.38 8.31 7.55
N GLY A 83 10.17 9.59 7.84
CA GLY A 83 10.20 10.13 9.21
C GLY A 83 8.93 9.79 9.99
N GLY A 84 7.89 9.34 9.30
CA GLY A 84 6.57 9.13 9.87
C GLY A 84 5.78 10.41 10.02
N HIS A 85 6.11 11.44 9.25
CA HIS A 85 5.27 12.62 9.14
C HIS A 85 4.21 12.39 8.08
N VAL A 86 3.00 12.88 8.33
CA VAL A 86 1.95 12.99 7.33
C VAL A 86 2.35 14.08 6.33
N ALA A 87 2.76 13.67 5.13
CA ALA A 87 3.12 14.58 4.06
C ALA A 87 1.89 15.28 3.47
N VAL A 88 0.76 14.58 3.40
CA VAL A 88 -0.54 15.14 3.00
C VAL A 88 -1.67 14.22 3.47
N SER A 89 -2.83 14.81 3.74
CA SER A 89 -4.11 14.12 3.90
C SER A 89 -5.05 14.56 2.78
N ILE A 90 -5.65 13.62 2.08
CA ILE A 90 -6.50 13.88 0.90
C ILE A 90 -7.84 13.17 1.10
N ALA A 91 -8.94 13.89 0.90
CA ALA A 91 -10.29 13.34 0.90
C ALA A 91 -11.08 13.89 -0.28
N GLY A 92 -11.86 13.04 -0.95
CA GLY A 92 -12.70 13.42 -2.08
C GLY A 92 -12.93 12.24 -3.02
N ASP A 93 -13.34 12.55 -4.26
CA ASP A 93 -13.44 11.53 -5.29
C ASP A 93 -12.06 10.96 -5.65
N LYS A 94 -12.05 9.74 -6.18
CA LYS A 94 -10.81 9.01 -6.48
C LYS A 94 -9.96 9.65 -7.58
N VAL A 95 -10.56 10.39 -8.50
CA VAL A 95 -9.81 11.06 -9.57
C VAL A 95 -9.02 12.20 -8.95
N HIS A 96 -9.70 13.05 -8.17
CA HIS A 96 -9.07 14.12 -7.43
C HIS A 96 -7.98 13.62 -6.47
N ALA A 97 -8.26 12.54 -5.74
CA ALA A 97 -7.26 11.97 -4.84
C ALA A 97 -6.02 11.42 -5.58
N ALA A 98 -6.21 10.82 -6.74
CA ALA A 98 -5.12 10.34 -7.59
C ALA A 98 -4.28 11.50 -8.15
N GLU A 99 -4.91 12.59 -8.60
CA GLU A 99 -4.22 13.79 -9.09
C GLU A 99 -3.36 14.42 -8.00
N GLN A 100 -3.92 14.60 -6.79
CA GLN A 100 -3.16 15.15 -5.67
C GLN A 100 -1.98 14.25 -5.26
N LEU A 101 -2.19 12.94 -5.19
CA LEU A 101 -1.14 11.98 -4.87
C LEU A 101 -0.04 11.99 -5.95
N PHE A 102 -0.42 12.05 -7.22
CA PHE A 102 0.52 12.10 -8.34
C PHE A 102 1.39 13.35 -8.29
N ASN A 103 0.81 14.52 -8.01
CA ASN A 103 1.54 15.78 -7.88
C ASN A 103 2.53 15.73 -6.71
N LEU A 104 2.11 15.24 -5.54
CA LEU A 104 3.02 15.03 -4.41
C LEU A 104 4.21 14.13 -4.79
N ILE A 105 3.93 13.04 -5.50
CA ILE A 105 4.95 12.11 -5.97
C ILE A 105 5.94 12.80 -6.91
N ALA A 106 5.43 13.54 -7.90
CA ALA A 106 6.24 14.26 -8.86
C ALA A 106 7.15 15.28 -8.17
N ASP A 107 6.60 16.10 -7.27
CA ASP A 107 7.35 17.13 -6.54
C ASP A 107 8.48 16.51 -5.70
N ARG A 108 8.19 15.44 -4.95
CA ARG A 108 9.17 14.76 -4.10
C ARG A 108 10.26 14.05 -4.93
N LEU A 109 9.90 13.47 -6.07
CA LEU A 109 10.85 12.81 -6.96
C LEU A 109 11.79 13.82 -7.63
N LEU A 110 11.24 14.92 -8.16
CA LEU A 110 12.01 15.98 -8.82
C LEU A 110 12.95 16.70 -7.84
N ALA A 111 12.49 17.00 -6.62
CA ALA A 111 13.32 17.62 -5.58
C ALA A 111 14.50 16.75 -5.13
N ARG A 112 14.45 15.43 -5.38
CA ARG A 112 15.57 14.51 -5.13
C ARG A 112 16.56 14.50 -6.30
N SER A 113 16.08 14.54 -7.53
CA SER A 113 16.94 14.56 -8.74
C SER A 113 17.74 15.84 -8.88
N ALA A 114 17.33 16.92 -8.20
CA ALA A 114 18.04 18.20 -8.16
C ALA A 114 19.18 18.28 -7.12
N ARG A 115 19.41 17.20 -6.35
CA ARG A 115 20.53 17.08 -5.39
C ARG A 115 21.54 16.05 -5.88
#